data_AF-A0A2E0TA84-F1
#
_entry.id   AF-A0A2E0TA84-F1
#
_cell.length_a   1.000
_cell.length_b   1.000
_cell.length_c   1.000
_cell.angle_alpha   90.00
_cell.angle_beta   90.00
_cell.angle_gamma   90.00
#
_symmetry.space_group_name_H-M   'P 1'
#
loop_
_entity.id
_entity.type
_entity.pdbx_description
1 polymer ?
#
loop_
_entity_poly.entity_id
_entity_poly.type
_entity_poly.pdbx_seq_one_letter_code
_entity_poly.pdbx_strand_id
1 'polypeptide(L)'
;MGDRVQDAVDLARAVLDGLGAAVSDGEPVEKTIWGSPAGKKRLAPRLVKLLPKHRVYVEPFAGSAAVLFEKEPAESEAINDADPEIGKAFRIIQKLNPKKLEKLRGMTWTGDEATFKRLLDASPRGELEQLHRFLYLTHFSYGKMRGRTFSPNVQGIEAKTMARLERHAPRLAKVKVHSGDYEPVVRKYDGADTAFFLDPPYPGYNVDVGESKFDEERFFEVLKSLKGKWLMTYGIRGKLPKLLKDAGFHIKRIRTPRTIGAMRGVGGPSVLTQLLVANYKFVEKHEDGHAWLEDWEPAPEAPADPPIEKVCTLLKDVDPDDERYVLGVVLEPERVDAQGDIYSHEEVRQAAHRFMEEFGGLGLMHQLRVNDHVKVLESYVAPTAFQVGDVTIAKGTWLLAVRVLSDDLWRRVKDGELTGFSIGGSARRVPEPTATEEAEPSGDPAEEAA
;
A
#
# COMPACT_ATOMS: atom_id res chain seq x y z
N MET A 1 32.96 19.15 22.47
CA MET A 1 31.60 18.94 21.91
C MET A 1 31.63 18.79 20.38
N GLY A 2 32.65 19.30 19.67
CA GLY A 2 32.85 19.07 18.23
C GLY A 2 33.21 17.63 17.85
N ASP A 3 34.09 16.96 18.60
CA ASP A 3 34.55 15.60 18.26
C ASP A 3 33.43 14.56 18.24
N ARG A 4 32.49 14.60 19.19
CA ARG A 4 31.39 13.61 19.22
C ARG A 4 30.43 13.71 18.04
N VAL A 5 30.24 14.91 17.49
CA VAL A 5 29.40 15.12 16.31
C VAL A 5 30.16 14.65 15.07
N GLN A 6 31.47 14.92 15.00
CA GLN A 6 32.31 14.46 13.91
C GLN A 6 32.45 12.93 13.90
N ASP A 7 32.66 12.31 15.07
CA ASP A 7 32.70 10.86 15.25
C ASP A 7 31.37 10.20 14.87
N ALA A 8 30.23 10.83 15.21
CA ALA A 8 28.91 10.32 14.82
C ALA A 8 28.67 10.45 13.30
N VAL A 9 29.16 11.52 12.67
CA VAL A 9 29.11 11.73 11.22
C VAL A 9 30.01 10.73 10.50
N ASP A 10 31.21 10.47 11.03
CA ASP A 10 32.16 9.54 10.43
C ASP A 10 31.74 8.08 10.64
N LEU A 11 31.11 7.75 11.78
CA LEU A 11 30.45 6.47 11.99
C LEU A 11 29.25 6.30 11.05
N ALA A 12 28.43 7.34 10.86
CA ALA A 12 27.33 7.30 9.91
C ALA A 12 27.83 7.14 8.46
N ARG A 13 28.93 7.79 8.08
CA ARG A 13 29.59 7.58 6.77
C ARG A 13 30.16 6.18 6.62
N ALA A 14 30.83 5.65 7.63
CA ALA A 14 31.34 4.28 7.60
C ALA A 14 30.22 3.23 7.52
N VAL A 15 29.08 3.47 8.18
CA VAL A 15 27.87 2.64 8.07
C VAL A 15 27.24 2.79 6.68
N LEU A 16 27.18 3.99 6.12
CA LEU A 16 26.65 4.24 4.77
C LEU A 16 27.55 3.67 3.67
N ASP A 17 28.87 3.74 3.82
CA ASP A 17 29.85 3.15 2.91
C ASP A 17 29.86 1.62 3.04
N GLY A 18 29.71 1.09 4.26
CA GLY A 18 29.51 -0.34 4.52
C GLY A 18 28.18 -0.88 3.97
N LEU A 19 27.12 -0.06 3.96
CA LEU A 19 25.84 -0.37 3.30
C LEU A 19 25.91 -0.20 1.78
N GLY A 20 26.78 0.69 1.28
CA GLY A 20 27.07 0.88 -0.14
C GLY A 20 27.88 -0.28 -0.74
N ALA A 21 28.78 -0.89 0.03
CA ALA A 21 29.63 -1.99 -0.39
C ALA A 21 28.92 -3.35 -0.53
N ALA A 22 27.65 -3.46 -0.12
CA ALA A 22 26.80 -4.64 -0.33
C ALA A 22 25.73 -4.44 -1.43
N VAL A 23 25.82 -3.34 -2.19
CA VAL A 23 25.14 -3.24 -3.47
C VAL A 23 26.15 -3.68 -4.51
N SER A 24 26.22 -4.99 -4.77
CA SER A 24 26.74 -5.43 -6.06
C SER A 24 26.03 -4.60 -7.13
N ASP A 25 26.76 -3.97 -8.04
CA ASP A 25 26.27 -3.42 -9.31
C ASP A 25 25.68 -4.55 -10.17
N GLY A 26 24.63 -5.19 -9.67
CA GLY A 26 23.78 -6.08 -10.41
C GLY A 26 23.03 -5.20 -11.38
N GLU A 27 23.26 -5.40 -12.67
CA GLU A 27 22.49 -4.75 -13.73
C GLU A 27 21.01 -4.64 -13.32
N PRO A 28 20.35 -3.48 -13.55
CA PRO A 28 18.96 -3.33 -13.21
C PRO A 28 18.18 -4.51 -13.76
N VAL A 29 17.51 -5.19 -12.86
CA VAL A 29 16.87 -6.46 -13.12
C VAL A 29 15.71 -6.24 -14.11
N GLU A 30 16.00 -6.33 -15.41
CA GLU A 30 15.07 -6.05 -16.50
C GLU A 30 14.21 -7.29 -16.79
N LYS A 31 13.14 -7.48 -16.01
CA LYS A 31 12.32 -8.71 -15.96
C LYS A 31 10.95 -8.64 -16.63
N THR A 32 10.61 -7.55 -17.33
CA THR A 32 9.36 -7.47 -18.10
C THR A 32 9.54 -6.58 -19.33
N ILE A 33 8.62 -6.69 -20.29
CA ILE A 33 8.62 -5.86 -21.50
C ILE A 33 8.24 -4.41 -21.20
N TRP A 34 7.19 -4.18 -20.41
CA TRP A 34 6.76 -2.83 -19.98
C TRP A 34 6.58 -2.72 -18.47
N GLY A 35 6.52 -1.50 -17.95
CA GLY A 35 6.14 -1.22 -16.55
C GLY A 35 4.63 -1.12 -16.39
N SER A 36 4.09 -1.59 -15.27
CA SER A 36 2.71 -1.36 -14.88
C SER A 36 2.66 -0.59 -13.57
N PRO A 37 1.61 0.22 -13.33
CA PRO A 37 1.30 0.72 -12.00
C PRO A 37 1.24 -0.46 -11.01
N ALA A 38 1.81 -0.29 -9.82
CA ALA A 38 1.88 -1.34 -8.78
C ALA A 38 2.53 -2.68 -9.22
N GLY A 39 3.32 -2.69 -10.31
CA GLY A 39 3.91 -3.90 -10.87
C GLY A 39 4.84 -4.63 -9.90
N LYS A 40 4.71 -5.96 -9.86
CA LYS A 40 5.43 -6.83 -8.90
C LYS A 40 6.88 -7.14 -9.27
N LYS A 41 7.53 -6.36 -10.14
CA LYS A 41 8.88 -6.67 -10.66
C LYS A 41 9.92 -6.91 -9.57
N ARG A 42 9.93 -6.09 -8.52
CA ARG A 42 10.85 -6.23 -7.38
C ARG A 42 10.49 -7.39 -6.46
N LEU A 43 9.21 -7.74 -6.39
CA LEU A 43 8.68 -8.79 -5.52
C LEU A 43 8.66 -10.17 -6.21
N ALA A 44 8.64 -10.22 -7.54
CA ALA A 44 8.55 -11.43 -8.35
C ALA A 44 9.56 -12.52 -7.95
N PRO A 45 10.85 -12.23 -7.71
CA PRO A 45 11.81 -13.28 -7.30
C PRO A 45 11.43 -13.94 -5.97
N ARG A 46 10.81 -13.19 -5.06
CA ARG A 46 10.33 -13.69 -3.78
C ARG A 46 9.03 -14.47 -3.95
N LEU A 47 8.11 -14.00 -4.80
CA LEU A 47 6.85 -14.68 -5.10
C LEU A 47 7.06 -16.01 -5.80
N VAL A 48 7.98 -16.09 -6.77
CA VAL A 48 8.27 -17.33 -7.50
C VAL A 48 8.78 -18.42 -6.56
N LYS A 49 9.57 -18.07 -5.54
CA LYS A 49 10.02 -19.03 -4.52
C LYS A 49 8.89 -19.61 -3.67
N LEU A 50 7.75 -18.89 -3.58
CA LEU A 50 6.57 -19.31 -2.84
C LEU A 50 5.55 -20.06 -3.69
N LEU A 51 5.71 -20.07 -5.02
CA LEU A 51 4.86 -20.86 -5.89
C LEU A 51 5.02 -22.35 -5.57
N PRO A 52 3.92 -23.12 -5.52
CA PRO A 52 3.99 -24.55 -5.31
C PRO A 52 4.51 -25.22 -6.59
N LYS A 53 4.93 -26.48 -6.51
CA LYS A 53 5.19 -27.28 -7.71
C LYS A 53 3.91 -27.39 -8.55
N HIS A 54 4.02 -27.18 -9.85
CA HIS A 54 2.88 -27.15 -10.77
C HIS A 54 3.30 -27.54 -12.20
N ARG A 55 2.34 -28.00 -12.99
CA ARG A 55 2.48 -28.25 -14.45
C ARG A 55 1.76 -27.20 -15.27
N VAL A 56 0.70 -26.62 -14.72
CA VAL A 56 -0.08 -25.54 -15.32
C VAL A 56 0.11 -24.27 -14.49
N TYR A 57 0.39 -23.14 -15.15
CA TYR A 57 0.54 -21.85 -14.50
C TYR A 57 -0.39 -20.81 -15.12
N VAL A 58 -1.08 -20.02 -14.30
CA VAL A 58 -2.06 -19.04 -14.78
C VAL A 58 -1.95 -17.71 -14.04
N GLU A 59 -1.89 -16.61 -14.78
CA GLU A 59 -2.04 -15.23 -14.25
C GLU A 59 -3.31 -14.58 -14.79
N PRO A 60 -4.44 -14.61 -14.04
CA PRO A 60 -5.69 -14.03 -14.47
C PRO A 60 -5.70 -12.48 -14.54
N PHE A 61 -4.77 -11.86 -13.82
CA PHE A 61 -4.57 -10.41 -13.70
C PHE A 61 -3.12 -10.06 -14.06
N ALA A 62 -2.75 -10.30 -15.31
CA ALA A 62 -1.35 -10.34 -15.71
C ALA A 62 -0.65 -8.99 -15.56
N GLY A 63 -1.29 -7.88 -15.93
CA GLY A 63 -0.64 -6.57 -15.97
C GLY A 63 0.59 -6.59 -16.88
N SER A 64 1.79 -6.58 -16.28
CA SER A 64 3.08 -6.72 -16.99
C SER A 64 3.66 -8.15 -16.99
N ALA A 65 2.93 -9.12 -16.43
CA ALA A 65 3.28 -10.53 -16.27
C ALA A 65 4.63 -10.77 -15.56
N ALA A 66 4.90 -9.97 -14.52
CA ALA A 66 6.21 -9.96 -13.86
C ALA A 66 6.59 -11.29 -13.21
N VAL A 67 5.61 -12.05 -12.71
CA VAL A 67 5.87 -13.36 -12.10
C VAL A 67 6.10 -14.42 -13.17
N LEU A 68 5.34 -14.39 -14.28
CA LEU A 68 5.51 -15.28 -15.44
C LEU A 68 6.91 -15.18 -16.04
N PHE A 69 7.42 -13.96 -16.23
CA PHE A 69 8.76 -13.74 -16.78
C PHE A 69 9.88 -14.12 -15.81
N GLU A 70 9.60 -14.10 -14.50
CA GLU A 70 10.59 -14.48 -13.48
C GLU A 70 10.63 -15.99 -13.23
N LYS A 71 9.51 -16.69 -13.38
CA LYS A 71 9.45 -18.13 -13.11
C LYS A 71 10.02 -18.96 -14.25
N GLU A 72 10.46 -20.16 -13.89
CA GLU A 72 10.76 -21.20 -14.86
C GLU A 72 9.51 -21.59 -15.67
N PRO A 73 9.63 -21.85 -16.99
CA PRO A 73 8.51 -22.27 -17.82
C PRO A 73 7.82 -23.53 -17.29
N ALA A 74 6.47 -23.52 -17.29
CA ALA A 74 5.66 -24.70 -17.02
C ALA A 74 5.18 -25.36 -18.33
N GLU A 75 4.63 -26.58 -18.26
CA GLU A 75 4.14 -27.31 -19.43
C GLU A 75 3.01 -26.58 -20.16
N SER A 76 2.12 -25.93 -19.40
CA SER A 76 1.07 -25.07 -19.94
C SER A 76 0.99 -23.78 -19.14
N GLU A 77 1.08 -22.64 -19.84
CA GLU A 77 0.99 -21.33 -19.21
C GLU A 77 -0.12 -20.50 -19.87
N ALA A 78 -0.86 -19.75 -19.06
CA ALA A 78 -1.89 -18.85 -19.54
C ALA A 78 -1.84 -17.50 -18.79
N ILE A 79 -2.11 -16.42 -19.51
CA ILE A 79 -2.29 -15.09 -18.94
C ILE A 79 -3.61 -14.51 -19.41
N ASN A 80 -4.19 -13.66 -18.57
CA ASN A 80 -5.39 -12.88 -18.88
C ASN A 80 -5.24 -11.47 -18.30
N ASP A 81 -5.93 -10.52 -18.91
CA ASP A 81 -6.13 -9.21 -18.31
C ASP A 81 -7.48 -8.64 -18.75
N ALA A 82 -8.13 -7.90 -17.86
CA ALA A 82 -9.38 -7.22 -18.14
C ALA A 82 -9.19 -6.04 -19.10
N ASP A 83 -8.00 -5.44 -19.14
CA ASP A 83 -7.65 -4.43 -20.14
C ASP A 83 -7.43 -5.12 -21.51
N PRO A 84 -8.30 -4.86 -22.51
CA PRO A 84 -8.18 -5.48 -23.83
C PRO A 84 -6.90 -5.09 -24.57
N GLU A 85 -6.32 -3.93 -24.28
CA GLU A 85 -5.07 -3.50 -24.91
C GLU A 85 -3.86 -4.27 -24.36
N ILE A 86 -3.87 -4.68 -23.08
CA ILE A 86 -2.83 -5.55 -22.51
C ILE A 86 -2.85 -6.92 -23.20
N GLY A 87 -4.02 -7.56 -23.27
CA GLY A 87 -4.16 -8.86 -23.95
C GLY A 87 -3.80 -8.76 -25.44
N LYS A 88 -4.18 -7.67 -26.11
CA LYS A 88 -3.82 -7.43 -27.51
C LYS A 88 -2.30 -7.22 -27.68
N ALA A 89 -1.65 -6.44 -26.81
CA ALA A 89 -0.21 -6.21 -26.86
C ALA A 89 0.58 -7.52 -26.75
N PHE A 90 0.24 -8.37 -25.77
CA PHE A 90 0.87 -9.69 -25.63
C PHE A 90 0.71 -10.54 -26.90
N ARG A 91 -0.48 -10.59 -27.51
CA ARG A 91 -0.71 -11.33 -28.75
C ARG A 91 0.09 -10.80 -29.93
N ILE A 92 0.28 -9.49 -30.04
CA ILE A 92 1.11 -8.90 -31.10
C ILE A 92 2.58 -9.27 -30.87
N ILE A 93 3.03 -9.21 -29.61
CA ILE A 93 4.40 -9.56 -29.21
C ILE A 93 4.73 -11.02 -29.56
N GLN A 94 3.79 -11.95 -29.34
CA GLN A 94 3.95 -13.36 -29.73
C GLN A 94 4.19 -13.57 -31.23
N LYS A 95 3.69 -12.65 -32.07
CA LYS A 95 3.82 -12.71 -33.53
C LYS A 95 5.01 -11.91 -34.06
N LEU A 96 5.87 -11.38 -33.19
CA LEU A 96 7.06 -10.65 -33.62
C LEU A 96 8.06 -11.61 -34.27
N ASN A 97 8.60 -11.15 -35.39
CA ASN A 97 9.68 -11.81 -36.13
C ASN A 97 10.74 -10.75 -36.48
N PRO A 98 11.91 -11.13 -36.99
CA PRO A 98 12.98 -10.18 -37.26
C PRO A 98 12.55 -8.96 -38.10
N LYS A 99 11.74 -9.18 -39.15
CA LYS A 99 11.22 -8.10 -40.01
C LYS A 99 10.30 -7.14 -39.26
N LYS A 100 9.44 -7.65 -38.37
CA LYS A 100 8.55 -6.83 -37.55
C LYS A 100 9.33 -6.05 -36.47
N LEU A 101 10.34 -6.68 -35.87
CA LEU A 101 11.23 -6.03 -34.91
C LEU A 101 12.02 -4.89 -35.55
N GLU A 102 12.52 -5.08 -36.77
CA GLU A 102 13.19 -4.03 -37.54
C GLU A 102 12.27 -2.84 -37.83
N LYS A 103 11.03 -3.10 -38.25
CA LYS A 103 10.01 -2.04 -38.42
C LYS A 103 9.73 -1.29 -37.13
N LEU A 104 9.58 -1.99 -36.00
CA LEU A 104 9.38 -1.36 -34.69
C LEU A 104 10.61 -0.55 -34.26
N ARG A 105 11.83 -1.02 -34.56
CA ARG A 105 13.08 -0.30 -34.27
C ARG A 105 13.14 1.04 -35.00
N GLY A 106 12.59 1.11 -36.21
CA GLY A 106 12.50 2.36 -36.99
C GLY A 106 11.48 3.38 -36.47
N MET A 107 10.69 3.05 -35.44
CA MET A 107 9.74 3.98 -34.82
C MET A 107 10.40 4.80 -33.70
N THR A 108 9.79 5.92 -33.31
CA THR A 108 10.32 6.79 -32.25
C THR A 108 10.20 6.12 -30.88
N TRP A 109 11.34 5.93 -30.20
CA TRP A 109 11.44 5.42 -28.82
C TRP A 109 12.09 6.41 -27.85
N THR A 110 12.19 7.67 -28.24
CA THR A 110 12.62 8.78 -27.39
C THR A 110 11.42 9.53 -26.84
N GLY A 111 11.45 9.86 -25.56
CA GLY A 111 10.36 10.57 -24.90
C GLY A 111 10.21 11.99 -25.43
N ASP A 112 9.02 12.33 -25.90
CA ASP A 112 8.71 13.64 -26.44
C ASP A 112 7.21 13.93 -26.22
N GLU A 113 6.90 15.05 -25.58
CA GLU A 113 5.52 15.40 -25.22
C GLU A 113 4.60 15.55 -26.46
N ALA A 114 5.11 16.13 -27.55
CA ALA A 114 4.32 16.29 -28.78
C ALA A 114 4.00 14.94 -29.42
N THR A 115 4.98 14.04 -29.48
CA THR A 115 4.80 12.65 -29.92
C THR A 115 3.83 11.89 -29.01
N PHE A 116 3.93 12.08 -27.70
CA PHE A 116 3.02 11.47 -26.72
C PHE A 116 1.56 11.90 -26.96
N LYS A 117 1.30 13.22 -27.09
CA LYS A 117 -0.04 13.76 -27.38
C LYS A 117 -0.60 13.21 -28.70
N ARG A 118 0.21 13.22 -29.76
CA ARG A 118 -0.17 12.65 -31.06
C ARG A 118 -0.55 11.17 -30.95
N LEU A 119 0.22 10.38 -30.21
CA LEU A 119 -0.07 8.97 -30.01
C LEU A 119 -1.28 8.73 -29.10
N LEU A 120 -1.54 9.62 -28.14
CA LEU A 120 -2.72 9.55 -27.28
C LEU A 120 -4.00 9.62 -28.12
N ASP A 121 -4.07 10.57 -29.05
CA ASP A 121 -5.22 10.78 -29.94
C ASP A 121 -5.26 9.81 -31.13
N ALA A 122 -4.15 9.14 -31.43
CA ALA A 122 -4.07 8.21 -32.55
C ALA A 122 -4.94 6.96 -32.33
N SER A 123 -5.63 6.53 -33.39
CA SER A 123 -6.37 5.27 -33.47
C SER A 123 -5.82 4.37 -34.57
N PRO A 124 -4.59 3.85 -34.42
CA PRO A 124 -3.93 3.05 -35.46
C PRO A 124 -4.68 1.74 -35.74
N ARG A 125 -4.74 1.34 -37.00
CA ARG A 125 -5.34 0.07 -37.43
C ARG A 125 -4.34 -1.09 -37.51
N GLY A 126 -3.07 -0.79 -37.82
CA GLY A 126 -2.01 -1.80 -37.96
C GLY A 126 -1.53 -2.34 -36.61
N GLU A 127 -1.18 -3.64 -36.57
CA GLU A 127 -0.76 -4.32 -35.35
C GLU A 127 0.51 -3.69 -34.74
N LEU A 128 1.50 -3.30 -35.55
CA LEU A 128 2.77 -2.77 -35.04
C LEU A 128 2.61 -1.35 -34.51
N GLU A 129 1.81 -0.52 -35.17
CA GLU A 129 1.50 0.84 -34.76
C GLU A 129 0.66 0.84 -33.47
N GLN A 130 -0.26 -0.12 -33.32
CA GLN A 130 -0.99 -0.35 -32.08
C GLN A 130 -0.07 -0.75 -30.93
N LEU A 131 0.87 -1.67 -31.17
CA LEU A 131 1.85 -2.08 -30.16
C LEU A 131 2.80 -0.93 -29.80
N HIS A 132 3.27 -0.16 -30.79
CA HIS A 132 4.10 1.02 -30.57
C HIS A 132 3.39 2.05 -29.71
N ARG A 133 2.17 2.43 -30.09
CA ARG A 133 1.32 3.34 -29.29
C ARG A 133 1.18 2.83 -27.85
N PHE A 134 0.83 1.55 -27.67
CA PHE A 134 0.66 0.95 -26.35
C PHE A 134 1.93 1.06 -25.50
N LEU A 135 3.08 0.60 -26.02
CA LEU A 135 4.34 0.58 -25.30
C LEU A 135 4.89 1.99 -25.04
N TYR A 136 4.75 2.89 -26.00
CA TYR A 136 5.18 4.29 -25.88
C TYR A 136 4.40 4.98 -24.77
N LEU A 137 3.05 4.94 -24.83
CA LEU A 137 2.22 5.55 -23.79
C LEU A 137 2.50 4.93 -22.42
N THR A 138 2.66 3.61 -22.33
CA THR A 138 2.98 2.93 -21.07
C THR A 138 4.31 3.39 -20.48
N HIS A 139 5.34 3.53 -21.32
CA HIS A 139 6.67 3.91 -20.87
C HIS A 139 6.75 5.39 -20.47
N PHE A 140 6.16 6.27 -21.28
CA PHE A 140 6.34 7.71 -21.15
C PHE A 140 5.26 8.42 -20.32
N SER A 141 4.22 7.71 -19.88
CA SER A 141 3.23 8.26 -18.94
C SER A 141 3.77 8.45 -17.52
N TYR A 142 3.30 9.51 -16.85
CA TYR A 142 3.55 9.75 -15.43
C TYR A 142 3.02 8.59 -14.57
N GLY A 143 3.85 8.11 -13.64
CA GLY A 143 3.55 6.94 -12.81
C GLY A 143 3.31 5.63 -13.59
N LYS A 144 3.65 5.59 -14.90
CA LYS A 144 3.29 4.51 -15.82
C LYS A 144 1.76 4.31 -15.98
N MET A 145 0.98 5.34 -15.66
CA MET A 145 -0.47 5.35 -15.88
C MET A 145 -0.77 5.67 -17.34
N ARG A 146 -0.79 4.62 -18.16
CA ARG A 146 -1.02 4.67 -19.60
C ARG A 146 -2.28 5.49 -19.93
N GLY A 147 -2.16 6.39 -20.90
CA GLY A 147 -3.29 7.19 -21.40
C GLY A 147 -3.66 8.42 -20.58
N ARG A 148 -2.86 8.77 -19.56
CA ARG A 148 -3.02 10.02 -18.78
C ARG A 148 -2.07 11.10 -19.30
N THR A 149 -1.20 11.61 -18.44
CA THR A 149 -0.26 12.69 -18.73
C THR A 149 1.13 12.15 -19.08
N PHE A 150 1.84 12.89 -19.91
CA PHE A 150 3.27 12.66 -20.16
C PHE A 150 4.09 12.91 -18.88
N SER A 151 5.18 12.16 -18.70
CA SER A 151 6.11 12.38 -17.60
C SER A 151 7.25 13.31 -18.05
N PRO A 152 7.39 14.52 -17.47
CA PRO A 152 8.48 15.43 -17.85
C PRO A 152 9.89 14.84 -17.66
N ASN A 153 10.06 13.97 -16.66
CA ASN A 153 11.34 13.33 -16.32
C ASN A 153 11.89 12.40 -17.41
N VAL A 154 11.12 12.09 -18.46
CA VAL A 154 11.54 11.21 -19.57
C VAL A 154 11.61 11.95 -20.91
N GLN A 155 11.49 13.28 -20.92
CA GLN A 155 11.72 14.11 -22.11
C GLN A 155 13.16 13.92 -22.61
N GLY A 156 13.32 13.65 -23.90
CA GLY A 156 14.61 13.39 -24.55
C GLY A 156 15.26 12.07 -24.19
N ILE A 157 14.66 11.26 -23.30
CA ILE A 157 15.24 9.99 -22.85
C ILE A 157 14.80 8.86 -23.79
N GLU A 158 15.78 8.11 -24.31
CA GLU A 158 15.53 6.90 -25.09
C GLU A 158 15.11 5.74 -24.20
N ALA A 159 14.00 5.08 -24.54
CA ALA A 159 13.49 3.93 -23.82
C ALA A 159 14.19 2.63 -24.24
N LYS A 160 14.56 1.80 -23.26
CA LYS A 160 15.05 0.43 -23.46
C LYS A 160 14.00 -0.58 -23.96
N THR A 161 12.87 -0.11 -24.50
CA THR A 161 11.73 -0.95 -24.88
C THR A 161 12.10 -1.99 -25.93
N MET A 162 12.89 -1.62 -26.94
CA MET A 162 13.32 -2.56 -27.98
C MET A 162 14.22 -3.66 -27.42
N ALA A 163 15.22 -3.32 -26.61
CA ALA A 163 16.09 -4.30 -25.97
C ALA A 163 15.28 -5.31 -25.13
N ARG A 164 14.23 -4.84 -24.43
CA ARG A 164 13.33 -5.71 -23.66
C ARG A 164 12.45 -6.59 -24.54
N LEU A 165 11.92 -6.07 -25.65
CA LEU A 165 11.16 -6.88 -26.60
C LEU A 165 12.01 -8.02 -27.15
N GLU A 166 13.23 -7.73 -27.57
CA GLU A 166 14.13 -8.75 -28.14
C GLU A 166 14.49 -9.83 -27.12
N ARG A 167 14.75 -9.43 -25.87
CA ARG A 167 15.07 -10.36 -24.78
C ARG A 167 13.87 -11.22 -24.37
N HIS A 168 12.68 -10.64 -24.27
CA HIS A 168 11.55 -11.28 -23.57
C HIS A 168 10.42 -11.77 -24.48
N ALA A 169 10.28 -11.27 -25.71
CA ALA A 169 9.25 -11.75 -26.63
C ALA A 169 9.31 -13.27 -26.89
N PRO A 170 10.49 -13.91 -27.05
CA PRO A 170 10.58 -15.35 -27.26
C PRO A 170 9.95 -16.18 -26.12
N ARG A 171 10.04 -15.71 -24.87
CA ARG A 171 9.49 -16.37 -23.68
C ARG A 171 7.96 -16.54 -23.75
N LEU A 172 7.27 -15.68 -24.51
CA LEU A 172 5.82 -15.70 -24.65
C LEU A 172 5.32 -16.68 -25.71
N ALA A 173 6.19 -17.28 -26.54
CA ALA A 173 5.78 -18.04 -27.72
C ALA A 173 4.78 -19.18 -27.43
N LYS A 174 4.85 -19.80 -26.26
CA LYS A 174 3.97 -20.92 -25.84
C LYS A 174 2.87 -20.52 -24.84
N VAL A 175 2.81 -19.26 -24.44
CA VAL A 175 1.87 -18.76 -23.42
C VAL A 175 0.49 -18.54 -24.05
N LYS A 176 -0.59 -19.00 -23.42
CA LYS A 176 -1.95 -18.76 -23.92
C LYS A 176 -2.45 -17.40 -23.45
N VAL A 177 -2.75 -16.49 -24.36
CA VAL A 177 -3.15 -15.10 -24.02
C VAL A 177 -4.67 -14.90 -24.16
N HIS A 178 -5.35 -14.74 -23.02
CA HIS A 178 -6.76 -14.40 -22.88
C HIS A 178 -6.94 -12.91 -22.62
N SER A 179 -8.18 -12.43 -22.70
CA SER A 179 -8.52 -11.06 -22.34
C SER A 179 -9.99 -10.98 -21.94
N GLY A 180 -10.28 -10.21 -20.89
CA GLY A 180 -11.61 -10.05 -20.31
C GLY A 180 -11.64 -10.40 -18.82
N ASP A 181 -12.83 -10.74 -18.35
CA ASP A 181 -13.06 -11.13 -16.96
C ASP A 181 -12.16 -12.32 -16.54
N TYR A 182 -11.70 -12.31 -15.29
CA TYR A 182 -10.76 -13.29 -14.77
C TYR A 182 -11.40 -14.67 -14.56
N GLU A 183 -12.71 -14.75 -14.28
CA GLU A 183 -13.33 -15.99 -13.85
C GLU A 183 -13.33 -17.06 -14.96
N PRO A 184 -13.71 -16.78 -16.22
CA PRO A 184 -13.66 -17.77 -17.29
C PRO A 184 -12.28 -18.41 -17.45
N VAL A 185 -11.19 -17.63 -17.34
CA VAL A 185 -9.84 -18.18 -17.45
C VAL A 185 -9.48 -19.02 -16.23
N VAL A 186 -9.85 -18.56 -15.03
CA VAL A 186 -9.60 -19.31 -13.78
C VAL A 186 -10.30 -20.66 -13.83
N ARG A 187 -11.60 -20.68 -14.16
CA ARG A 187 -12.41 -21.90 -14.27
C ARG A 187 -11.87 -22.87 -15.34
N LYS A 188 -11.42 -22.34 -16.47
CA LYS A 188 -10.90 -23.14 -17.58
C LYS A 188 -9.65 -23.95 -17.22
N TYR A 189 -8.79 -23.41 -16.36
CA TYR A 189 -7.52 -24.04 -16.02
C TYR A 189 -7.50 -24.63 -14.59
N ASP A 190 -8.60 -24.56 -13.84
CA ASP A 190 -8.65 -25.07 -12.48
C ASP A 190 -8.49 -26.60 -12.44
N GLY A 191 -7.54 -27.05 -11.62
CA GLY A 191 -7.13 -28.45 -11.53
C GLY A 191 -6.00 -28.65 -10.53
N ALA A 192 -5.80 -29.90 -10.08
CA ALA A 192 -4.85 -30.23 -9.01
C ALA A 192 -3.38 -29.88 -9.34
N ASP A 193 -3.03 -29.87 -10.63
CA ASP A 193 -1.67 -29.54 -11.11
C ASP A 193 -1.48 -28.06 -11.45
N THR A 194 -2.49 -27.22 -11.19
CA THR A 194 -2.48 -25.79 -11.53
C THR A 194 -2.01 -24.93 -10.37
N ALA A 195 -1.10 -24.00 -10.67
CA ALA A 195 -0.78 -22.86 -9.82
C ALA A 195 -1.31 -21.56 -10.43
N PHE A 196 -2.08 -20.81 -9.65
CA PHE A 196 -2.51 -19.46 -10.00
C PHE A 196 -1.67 -18.42 -9.26
N PHE A 197 -1.26 -17.36 -9.96
CA PHE A 197 -0.83 -16.11 -9.31
C PHE A 197 -1.90 -15.04 -9.54
N LEU A 198 -2.42 -14.52 -8.44
CA LEU A 198 -3.56 -13.60 -8.42
C LEU A 198 -3.11 -12.23 -7.89
N ASP A 199 -3.23 -11.20 -8.73
CA ASP A 199 -2.91 -9.82 -8.35
C ASP A 199 -4.03 -8.88 -8.82
N PRO A 200 -5.26 -9.03 -8.27
CA PRO A 200 -6.40 -8.22 -8.69
C PRO A 200 -6.21 -6.74 -8.32
N PRO A 201 -7.02 -5.83 -8.88
CA PRO A 201 -7.06 -4.44 -8.44
C PRO A 201 -7.32 -4.32 -6.93
N TYR A 202 -6.76 -3.30 -6.26
CA TYR A 202 -6.93 -3.08 -4.80
C TYR A 202 -7.90 -1.92 -4.50
N PRO A 203 -9.22 -2.18 -4.36
CA PRO A 203 -10.18 -1.23 -3.80
C PRO A 203 -9.65 -0.43 -2.60
N GLY A 204 -9.95 0.88 -2.58
CA GLY A 204 -9.56 1.78 -1.50
C GLY A 204 -8.14 2.34 -1.58
N TYR A 205 -7.41 2.08 -2.66
CA TYR A 205 -6.09 2.69 -2.95
C TYR A 205 -6.13 3.77 -4.03
N ASN A 206 -7.27 3.95 -4.72
CA ASN A 206 -7.56 5.01 -5.69
C ASN A 206 -6.44 5.22 -6.73
N VAL A 207 -5.90 4.12 -7.28
CA VAL A 207 -4.89 4.17 -8.34
C VAL A 207 -5.50 4.04 -9.74
N ASP A 208 -6.83 3.94 -9.83
CA ASP A 208 -7.65 3.95 -11.06
C ASP A 208 -7.21 2.91 -12.10
N VAL A 209 -6.93 1.69 -11.64
CA VAL A 209 -6.56 0.53 -12.47
C VAL A 209 -7.66 -0.53 -12.53
N GLY A 210 -8.89 -0.18 -12.14
CA GLY A 210 -10.08 -1.04 -12.27
C GLY A 210 -10.79 -1.36 -10.95
N GLU A 211 -10.40 -0.72 -9.85
CA GLU A 211 -10.95 -0.92 -8.51
C GLU A 211 -12.47 -0.79 -8.46
N SER A 212 -13.06 0.17 -9.19
CA SER A 212 -14.50 0.44 -9.16
C SER A 212 -15.36 -0.65 -9.80
N LYS A 213 -14.76 -1.54 -10.60
CA LYS A 213 -15.46 -2.63 -11.30
C LYS A 213 -15.15 -4.00 -10.70
N PHE A 214 -14.27 -4.06 -9.71
CA PHE A 214 -13.84 -5.32 -9.11
C PHE A 214 -14.75 -5.71 -7.95
N ASP A 215 -15.42 -6.84 -8.09
CA ASP A 215 -16.30 -7.42 -7.08
C ASP A 215 -15.50 -8.36 -6.15
N GLU A 216 -15.18 -7.86 -4.96
CA GLU A 216 -14.41 -8.59 -3.93
C GLU A 216 -15.13 -9.85 -3.42
N GLU A 217 -16.46 -9.82 -3.35
CA GLU A 217 -17.27 -10.91 -2.80
C GLU A 217 -17.39 -12.05 -3.81
N ARG A 218 -17.64 -11.72 -5.08
CA ARG A 218 -17.58 -12.70 -6.18
C ARG A 218 -16.20 -13.34 -6.27
N PHE A 219 -15.14 -12.54 -6.16
CA PHE A 219 -13.78 -13.05 -6.23
C PHE A 219 -13.45 -14.01 -5.08
N PHE A 220 -13.90 -13.68 -3.86
CA PHE A 220 -13.75 -14.55 -2.71
C PHE A 220 -14.42 -15.92 -2.89
N GLU A 221 -15.64 -15.95 -3.44
CA GLU A 221 -16.32 -17.21 -3.74
C GLU A 221 -15.61 -18.03 -4.83
N VAL A 222 -14.97 -17.37 -5.81
CA VAL A 222 -14.06 -18.04 -6.73
C VAL A 222 -12.90 -18.68 -5.97
N LEU A 223 -12.17 -17.92 -5.14
CA LEU A 223 -11.00 -18.42 -4.37
C LEU A 223 -11.31 -19.68 -3.55
N LYS A 224 -12.46 -19.71 -2.86
CA LYS A 224 -12.91 -20.85 -2.04
C LYS A 224 -13.18 -22.10 -2.83
N SER A 225 -13.59 -21.95 -4.08
CA SER A 225 -14.00 -23.07 -4.93
C SER A 225 -12.87 -23.66 -5.78
N LEU A 226 -11.67 -23.07 -5.76
CA LEU A 226 -10.54 -23.54 -6.57
C LEU A 226 -9.93 -24.83 -6.04
N LYS A 227 -9.72 -25.78 -6.96
CA LYS A 227 -8.99 -27.04 -6.69
C LYS A 227 -7.49 -26.84 -6.84
N GLY A 228 -7.07 -25.97 -7.75
CA GLY A 228 -5.68 -25.59 -7.95
C GLY A 228 -5.14 -24.77 -6.79
N LYS A 229 -3.81 -24.78 -6.66
CA LYS A 229 -3.13 -23.97 -5.66
C LYS A 229 -3.04 -22.53 -6.16
N TRP A 230 -3.20 -21.57 -5.27
CA TRP A 230 -3.10 -20.16 -5.64
C TRP A 230 -2.30 -19.35 -4.65
N LEU A 231 -1.57 -18.38 -5.18
CA LEU A 231 -0.83 -17.36 -4.44
C LEU A 231 -1.39 -16.00 -4.85
N MET A 232 -1.80 -15.19 -3.88
CA MET A 232 -2.41 -13.90 -4.11
C MET A 232 -1.66 -12.78 -3.39
N THR A 233 -1.47 -11.65 -4.08
CA THR A 233 -1.11 -10.38 -3.44
C THR A 233 -2.31 -9.45 -3.39
N TYR A 234 -2.58 -8.85 -2.24
CA TYR A 234 -3.71 -7.92 -2.07
C TYR A 234 -3.40 -6.75 -1.14
N GLY A 235 -4.23 -5.70 -1.18
CA GLY A 235 -4.17 -4.61 -0.22
C GLY A 235 -4.69 -5.02 1.17
N ILE A 236 -4.50 -4.15 2.17
CA ILE A 236 -5.09 -4.30 3.52
C ILE A 236 -6.42 -3.54 3.69
N ARG A 237 -6.92 -2.94 2.61
CA ARG A 237 -8.19 -2.20 2.55
C ARG A 237 -9.21 -2.98 1.72
N GLY A 238 -10.47 -2.58 1.79
CA GLY A 238 -11.59 -3.24 1.09
C GLY A 238 -12.27 -4.30 1.97
N LYS A 239 -13.23 -5.02 1.37
CA LYS A 239 -13.97 -6.09 2.03
C LYS A 239 -13.18 -7.41 2.07
N LEU A 240 -12.35 -7.67 1.05
CA LEU A 240 -11.69 -8.97 0.89
C LEU A 240 -10.79 -9.37 2.07
N PRO A 241 -9.98 -8.47 2.69
CA PRO A 241 -9.18 -8.83 3.87
C PRO A 241 -10.01 -9.41 5.01
N LYS A 242 -11.22 -8.88 5.26
CA LYS A 242 -12.13 -9.40 6.27
C LYS A 242 -12.63 -10.79 5.92
N LEU A 243 -13.05 -11.00 4.67
CA LEU A 243 -13.54 -12.30 4.19
C LEU A 243 -12.46 -13.40 4.28
N LEU A 244 -11.20 -13.06 4.01
CA LEU A 244 -10.10 -14.03 4.02
C LEU A 244 -9.74 -14.54 5.42
N LYS A 245 -9.97 -13.74 6.47
CA LYS A 245 -9.60 -14.06 7.86
C LYS A 245 -10.17 -15.41 8.31
N ASP A 246 -11.46 -15.61 8.07
CA ASP A 246 -12.21 -16.76 8.60
C ASP A 246 -12.29 -17.91 7.58
N ALA A 247 -11.61 -17.78 6.44
CA ALA A 247 -11.68 -18.72 5.33
C ALA A 247 -10.68 -19.89 5.44
N GLY A 248 -9.83 -19.91 6.47
CA GLY A 248 -8.82 -20.94 6.67
C GLY A 248 -7.64 -20.89 5.70
N PHE A 249 -7.43 -19.76 5.01
CA PHE A 249 -6.27 -19.56 4.15
C PHE A 249 -5.01 -19.17 4.95
N HIS A 250 -3.84 -19.37 4.35
CA HIS A 250 -2.58 -18.94 4.93
C HIS A 250 -2.29 -17.49 4.51
N ILE A 251 -2.27 -16.59 5.49
CA ILE A 251 -2.10 -15.15 5.27
C ILE A 251 -0.79 -14.70 5.92
N LYS A 252 0.00 -13.93 5.18
CA LYS A 252 1.18 -13.21 5.66
C LYS A 252 1.09 -11.76 5.22
N ARG A 253 1.77 -10.88 5.94
CA ARG A 253 1.93 -9.46 5.62
C ARG A 253 3.30 -9.23 5.00
N ILE A 254 3.34 -8.36 3.99
CA ILE A 254 4.56 -7.91 3.35
C ILE A 254 4.61 -6.40 3.30
N ARG A 255 5.81 -5.85 3.48
CA ARG A 255 6.10 -4.42 3.46
C ARG A 255 7.00 -4.12 2.28
N THR A 256 6.49 -3.38 1.30
CA THR A 256 7.23 -3.03 0.08
C THR A 256 7.50 -1.52 0.02
N PRO A 257 8.76 -1.07 -0.07
CA PRO A 257 9.07 0.34 -0.27
C PRO A 257 8.42 0.85 -1.56
N ARG A 258 7.73 1.99 -1.50
CA ARG A 258 7.12 2.62 -2.67
C ARG A 258 8.18 3.36 -3.47
N THR A 259 8.22 3.12 -4.79
CA THR A 259 9.09 3.85 -5.73
C THR A 259 8.49 5.16 -6.22
N ILE A 260 7.17 5.35 -6.04
CA ILE A 260 6.50 6.61 -6.36
C ILE A 260 6.72 7.52 -5.16
N GLY A 261 7.85 8.24 -5.16
CA GLY A 261 8.08 9.33 -4.22
C GLY A 261 6.96 10.35 -4.37
N ALA A 262 6.25 10.62 -3.27
CA ALA A 262 5.37 11.76 -3.06
C ALA A 262 4.70 12.32 -4.32
N MET A 263 3.69 11.62 -4.84
CA MET A 263 2.71 12.28 -5.70
C MET A 263 2.05 13.37 -4.83
N ARG A 264 2.03 14.63 -5.28
CA ARG A 264 1.20 15.67 -4.66
C ARG A 264 -0.25 15.14 -4.61
N GLY A 265 -0.81 15.02 -3.40
CA GLY A 265 -2.16 14.46 -3.17
C GLY A 265 -2.20 12.98 -2.78
N VAL A 266 -1.07 12.25 -2.83
CA VAL A 266 -0.97 10.85 -2.35
C VAL A 266 0.01 10.79 -1.18
N GLY A 267 -0.29 11.54 -0.11
CA GLY A 267 0.40 11.40 1.17
C GLY A 267 0.14 10.01 1.75
N GLY A 268 1.20 9.22 1.91
CA GLY A 268 1.15 7.91 2.54
C GLY A 268 2.55 7.41 2.87
N PRO A 269 2.67 6.41 3.75
CA PRO A 269 3.98 5.90 4.20
C PRO A 269 4.85 5.47 3.03
N SER A 270 6.18 5.64 3.19
CA SER A 270 7.22 5.21 2.25
C SER A 270 7.19 3.70 1.95
N VAL A 271 6.36 2.97 2.69
CA VAL A 271 6.12 1.53 2.61
C VAL A 271 4.64 1.26 2.29
N LEU A 272 4.38 0.40 1.31
CA LEU A 272 3.08 -0.19 1.04
C LEU A 272 2.97 -1.51 1.80
N THR A 273 1.97 -1.62 2.66
CA THR A 273 1.63 -2.89 3.32
C THR A 273 0.64 -3.65 2.45
N GLN A 274 0.96 -4.91 2.17
CA GLN A 274 0.16 -5.81 1.36
C GLN A 274 -0.01 -7.15 2.08
N LEU A 275 -1.08 -7.85 1.75
CA LEU A 275 -1.31 -9.24 2.14
C LEU A 275 -0.73 -10.16 1.07
N LEU A 276 -0.14 -11.25 1.53
CA LEU A 276 0.22 -12.40 0.74
C LEU A 276 -0.60 -13.59 1.24
N VAL A 277 -1.40 -14.17 0.36
CA VAL A 277 -2.43 -15.15 0.76
C VAL A 277 -2.32 -16.39 -0.12
N ALA A 278 -2.47 -17.57 0.47
CA ALA A 278 -2.49 -18.83 -0.27
C ALA A 278 -3.45 -19.86 0.34
N ASN A 279 -3.99 -20.76 -0.50
CA ASN A 279 -4.72 -21.95 -0.04
C ASN A 279 -3.82 -23.14 0.29
N TYR A 280 -2.51 -22.91 0.46
CA TYR A 280 -1.53 -23.92 0.85
C TYR A 280 -0.52 -23.31 1.82
N LYS A 281 0.04 -24.15 2.70
CA LYS A 281 1.04 -23.71 3.67
C LYS A 281 2.30 -23.24 2.93
N PHE A 282 2.78 -22.03 3.27
CA PHE A 282 4.06 -21.54 2.77
C PHE A 282 5.19 -22.48 3.21
N VAL A 283 6.03 -22.89 2.26
CA VAL A 283 7.18 -23.76 2.54
C VAL A 283 8.41 -22.89 2.74
N GLU A 284 9.03 -22.98 3.91
CA GLU A 284 10.34 -22.40 4.20
C GLU A 284 11.41 -23.33 3.62
N LYS A 285 12.18 -22.84 2.64
CA LYS A 285 13.20 -23.65 1.95
C LYS A 285 14.64 -23.32 2.36
N HIS A 286 14.89 -22.40 3.29
CA HIS A 286 16.23 -22.04 3.78
C HIS A 286 16.18 -21.41 5.18
N GLU A 287 17.30 -21.43 5.91
CA GLU A 287 17.44 -20.91 7.29
C GLU A 287 17.22 -19.39 7.42
N ASP A 288 17.35 -18.61 6.33
CA ASP A 288 16.91 -17.19 6.26
C ASP A 288 15.38 -17.06 6.00
N GLY A 289 14.64 -18.10 6.39
CA GLY A 289 13.29 -18.47 5.95
C GLY A 289 12.29 -17.32 6.02
N HIS A 290 12.10 -16.65 4.89
CA HIS A 290 11.08 -15.64 4.69
C HIS A 290 10.98 -14.58 5.81
N ALA A 291 12.11 -14.08 6.34
CA ALA A 291 12.13 -13.02 7.36
C ALA A 291 11.39 -11.71 6.97
N TRP A 292 10.95 -11.61 5.72
CA TRP A 292 10.15 -10.52 5.15
C TRP A 292 8.63 -10.81 5.14
N LEU A 293 8.21 -12.00 5.55
CA LEU A 293 6.82 -12.39 5.77
C LEU A 293 6.52 -12.24 7.26
N GLU A 294 5.62 -11.34 7.59
CA GLU A 294 5.15 -11.14 8.96
C GLU A 294 3.81 -11.85 9.12
N ASP A 295 3.51 -12.36 10.32
CA ASP A 295 2.15 -12.80 10.62
C ASP A 295 1.18 -11.62 10.52
N TRP A 296 -0.01 -11.89 9.99
CA TRP A 296 -1.05 -10.89 9.85
C TRP A 296 -2.21 -11.20 10.79
N GLU A 297 -2.39 -10.32 11.77
CA GLU A 297 -3.63 -10.24 12.52
C GLU A 297 -4.39 -8.98 12.05
N PRO A 298 -5.63 -9.10 11.56
CA PRO A 298 -6.47 -7.94 11.34
C PRO A 298 -6.73 -7.25 12.68
N ALA A 299 -6.79 -5.92 12.66
CA ALA A 299 -7.19 -5.17 13.84
C ALA A 299 -8.55 -5.67 14.35
N PRO A 300 -8.75 -5.83 15.68
CA PRO A 300 -10.02 -6.29 16.24
C PRO A 300 -11.16 -5.35 15.80
N GLU A 301 -12.34 -5.92 15.57
CA GLU A 301 -13.53 -5.15 15.20
C GLU A 301 -13.83 -4.13 16.30
N ALA A 302 -13.86 -2.84 15.95
CA ALA A 302 -14.52 -1.87 16.80
C ALA A 302 -16.02 -2.19 16.79
N PRO A 303 -16.68 -2.33 17.95
CA PRO A 303 -18.11 -2.58 18.00
C PRO A 303 -18.86 -1.52 17.18
N ALA A 304 -19.87 -1.97 16.45
CA ALA A 304 -20.78 -1.13 15.67
C ALA A 304 -21.75 -0.39 16.60
N ASP A 305 -21.22 0.45 17.48
CA ASP A 305 -22.04 1.46 18.14
C ASP A 305 -22.29 2.63 17.18
N PRO A 306 -23.44 3.33 17.29
CA PRO A 306 -23.76 4.48 16.45
C PRO A 306 -22.63 5.52 16.56
N PRO A 307 -22.47 6.42 15.57
CA PRO A 307 -21.44 7.45 15.62
C PRO A 307 -21.70 8.33 16.85
N ILE A 308 -20.97 8.06 17.93
CA ILE A 308 -20.95 8.90 19.12
C ILE A 308 -20.29 10.21 18.69
N GLU A 309 -21.07 11.27 18.62
CA GLU A 309 -20.59 12.63 18.37
C GLU A 309 -19.57 12.99 19.45
N LYS A 310 -18.31 13.06 19.04
CA LYS A 310 -17.21 13.46 19.90
C LYS A 310 -17.17 14.98 19.95
N VAL A 311 -17.49 15.57 21.10
CA VAL A 311 -17.25 17.00 21.36
C VAL A 311 -15.85 17.12 21.98
N CYS A 312 -14.88 17.63 21.22
CA CYS A 312 -13.69 18.21 21.84
C CYS A 312 -13.84 19.74 21.85
N THR A 313 -12.93 20.43 22.53
CA THR A 313 -12.92 21.90 22.54
C THR A 313 -11.91 22.37 21.50
N LEU A 314 -12.39 23.03 20.44
CA LEU A 314 -11.50 23.79 19.55
C LEU A 314 -11.06 25.06 20.24
N LEU A 315 -9.75 25.30 20.24
CA LEU A 315 -9.16 26.52 20.79
C LEU A 315 -9.04 27.51 19.63
N LYS A 316 -9.96 28.47 19.59
CA LYS A 316 -10.03 29.50 18.54
C LYS A 316 -9.53 30.82 19.14
N ASP A 317 -8.40 31.32 18.65
CA ASP A 317 -8.07 32.76 18.75
C ASP A 317 -8.53 33.45 17.47
N VAL A 318 -9.22 34.58 17.60
CA VAL A 318 -10.01 35.21 16.53
C VAL A 318 -9.29 36.43 15.93
N ASP A 319 -8.84 36.24 14.68
CA ASP A 319 -8.67 37.12 13.49
C ASP A 319 -7.94 38.48 13.55
N PRO A 320 -7.03 38.76 12.57
CA PRO A 320 -7.42 39.69 11.49
C PRO A 320 -7.12 39.32 10.00
N ASP A 321 -6.54 38.16 9.67
CA ASP A 321 -6.37 37.66 8.27
C ASP A 321 -6.57 36.11 8.19
N ASP A 322 -7.67 35.60 8.76
CA ASP A 322 -8.22 34.22 8.76
C ASP A 322 -7.29 33.11 8.19
N GLU A 323 -6.25 32.72 8.94
CA GLU A 323 -5.29 31.68 8.57
C GLU A 323 -5.89 30.26 8.48
N ARG A 324 -7.17 30.11 8.84
CA ARG A 324 -7.89 28.83 8.94
C ARG A 324 -7.16 27.80 9.80
N TYR A 325 -6.53 28.29 10.86
CA TYR A 325 -5.78 27.52 11.85
C TYR A 325 -6.72 26.95 12.89
N VAL A 326 -6.56 25.67 13.23
CA VAL A 326 -7.33 25.00 14.28
C VAL A 326 -6.37 24.19 15.14
N LEU A 327 -6.33 24.51 16.44
CA LEU A 327 -5.67 23.72 17.46
C LEU A 327 -6.73 22.98 18.29
N GLY A 328 -6.50 21.69 18.52
CA GLY A 328 -7.42 20.87 19.31
C GLY A 328 -6.71 19.76 20.08
N VAL A 329 -7.35 19.34 21.16
CA VAL A 329 -6.96 18.17 21.95
C VAL A 329 -7.42 16.90 21.23
N VAL A 330 -6.50 15.96 21.03
CA VAL A 330 -6.80 14.65 20.44
C VAL A 330 -7.05 13.61 21.53
N LEU A 331 -6.13 13.54 22.50
CA LEU A 331 -6.17 12.65 23.67
C LEU A 331 -5.51 13.33 24.86
N GLU A 332 -6.12 13.17 26.03
CA GLU A 332 -5.61 13.64 27.32
C GLU A 332 -5.30 12.40 28.19
N PRO A 333 -4.08 12.26 28.74
CA PRO A 333 -3.72 11.11 29.55
C PRO A 333 -4.39 11.19 30.93
N GLU A 334 -4.57 10.03 31.55
CA GLU A 334 -5.11 9.85 32.92
C GLU A 334 -6.50 10.44 33.13
N ARG A 335 -7.19 10.78 32.04
CA ARG A 335 -8.55 11.28 32.05
C ARG A 335 -9.44 10.30 31.32
N VAL A 336 -10.53 9.93 31.98
CA VAL A 336 -11.59 9.13 31.36
C VAL A 336 -12.20 9.96 30.24
N ASP A 337 -12.11 9.44 29.01
CA ASP A 337 -12.69 10.07 27.84
C ASP A 337 -14.20 9.80 27.74
N ALA A 338 -14.84 10.35 26.71
CA ALA A 338 -16.27 10.18 26.48
C ALA A 338 -16.69 8.71 26.16
N GLN A 339 -15.72 7.81 25.96
CA GLN A 339 -15.91 6.39 25.65
C GLN A 339 -15.65 5.49 26.88
N GLY A 340 -15.38 6.11 28.03
CA GLY A 340 -15.04 5.43 29.28
C GLY A 340 -13.61 4.88 29.29
N ASP A 341 -12.78 5.24 28.33
CA ASP A 341 -11.39 4.77 28.25
C ASP A 341 -10.46 5.76 28.95
N ILE A 342 -9.42 5.22 29.57
CA ILE A 342 -8.31 5.98 30.14
C ILE A 342 -7.04 5.56 29.43
N TYR A 343 -6.20 6.54 29.10
CA TYR A 343 -4.92 6.31 28.44
C TYR A 343 -3.79 6.80 29.32
N SER A 344 -2.75 6.01 29.48
CA SER A 344 -1.54 6.44 30.16
C SER A 344 -0.78 7.50 29.36
N HIS A 345 0.10 8.25 30.03
CA HIS A 345 1.03 9.17 29.37
C HIS A 345 1.82 8.53 28.24
N GLU A 346 2.27 7.29 28.41
CA GLU A 346 3.07 6.59 27.39
C GLU A 346 2.21 6.17 26.20
N GLU A 347 0.97 5.71 26.41
CA GLU A 347 0.06 5.36 25.32
C GLU A 347 -0.31 6.59 24.47
N VAL A 348 -0.60 7.73 25.12
CA VAL A 348 -0.86 9.00 24.40
C VAL A 348 0.38 9.43 23.61
N ARG A 349 1.59 9.32 24.19
CA ARG A 349 2.84 9.66 23.50
C ARG A 349 3.10 8.75 22.30
N GLN A 350 2.95 7.44 22.48
CA GLN A 350 3.12 6.45 21.41
C GLN A 350 2.10 6.67 20.28
N ALA A 351 0.84 6.94 20.62
CA ALA A 351 -0.19 7.25 19.64
C ALA A 351 0.14 8.50 18.83
N ALA A 352 0.57 9.58 19.49
CA ALA A 352 0.96 10.83 18.84
C ALA A 352 2.17 10.66 17.90
N HIS A 353 3.21 9.95 18.34
CA HIS A 353 4.40 9.70 17.53
C HIS A 353 4.10 8.79 16.35
N ARG A 354 3.38 7.69 16.60
CA ARG A 354 2.99 6.74 15.56
C ARG A 354 2.10 7.38 14.51
N PHE A 355 1.21 8.29 14.91
CA PHE A 355 0.43 9.11 13.97
C PHE A 355 1.35 9.85 12.99
N MET A 356 2.39 10.51 13.48
CA MET A 356 3.33 11.26 12.64
C MET A 356 4.23 10.35 11.80
N GLU A 357 4.63 9.20 12.31
CA GLU A 357 5.51 8.24 11.62
C GLU A 357 4.78 7.46 10.52
N GLU A 358 3.54 7.03 10.77
CA GLU A 358 2.85 6.03 9.95
C GLU A 358 1.62 6.56 9.20
N PHE A 359 0.95 7.60 9.72
CA PHE A 359 -0.39 7.98 9.25
C PHE A 359 -0.46 9.38 8.62
N GLY A 360 -0.13 10.43 9.38
CA GLY A 360 0.00 11.82 8.94
C GLY A 360 -1.21 12.40 8.18
N GLY A 361 -2.40 11.83 8.35
CA GLY A 361 -3.58 12.13 7.55
C GLY A 361 -4.85 12.20 8.37
N LEU A 362 -5.78 13.07 7.95
CA LEU A 362 -7.04 13.36 8.61
C LEU A 362 -8.22 12.81 7.80
N GLY A 363 -9.21 12.29 8.51
CA GLY A 363 -10.49 11.86 7.95
C GLY A 363 -11.64 12.65 8.56
N LEU A 364 -12.60 13.06 7.75
CA LEU A 364 -13.88 13.58 8.21
C LEU A 364 -14.75 12.41 8.64
N MET A 365 -15.16 12.41 9.91
CA MET A 365 -16.03 11.38 10.53
C MET A 365 -15.54 9.93 10.31
N HIS A 366 -14.21 9.73 10.21
CA HIS A 366 -13.57 8.45 9.89
C HIS A 366 -14.00 7.78 8.56
N GLN A 367 -14.76 8.47 7.70
CA GLN A 367 -15.32 7.92 6.47
C GLN A 367 -14.65 8.48 5.21
N LEU A 368 -14.30 9.78 5.19
CA LEU A 368 -13.73 10.45 4.03
C LEU A 368 -12.36 11.06 4.36
N ARG A 369 -11.31 10.71 3.62
CA ARG A 369 -10.01 11.38 3.78
C ARG A 369 -10.07 12.80 3.23
N VAL A 370 -9.64 13.76 4.04
CA VAL A 370 -9.70 15.20 3.72
C VAL A 370 -8.31 15.83 3.61
N ASN A 371 -7.27 15.03 3.30
CA ASN A 371 -5.87 15.48 3.27
C ASN A 371 -5.57 16.58 2.23
N ASP A 372 -6.43 16.79 1.23
CA ASP A 372 -6.32 17.90 0.27
C ASP A 372 -7.11 19.14 0.71
N HIS A 373 -7.97 18.97 1.72
CA HIS A 373 -8.83 20.00 2.29
C HIS A 373 -8.39 20.45 3.68
N VAL A 374 -7.50 19.70 4.35
CA VAL A 374 -6.93 19.99 5.67
C VAL A 374 -5.48 19.50 5.71
N LYS A 375 -4.56 20.33 6.22
CA LYS A 375 -3.14 19.98 6.38
C LYS A 375 -2.76 20.00 7.85
N VAL A 376 -2.08 18.96 8.32
CA VAL A 376 -1.43 18.96 9.64
C VAL A 376 -0.29 19.97 9.60
N LEU A 377 -0.27 20.89 10.55
CA LEU A 377 0.81 21.84 10.76
C LEU A 377 1.72 21.37 11.89
N GLU A 378 1.13 20.92 13.00
CA GLU A 378 1.87 20.55 14.21
C GLU A 378 1.19 19.35 14.89
N SER A 379 2.00 18.49 15.49
CA SER A 379 1.56 17.41 16.39
C SER A 379 2.49 17.41 17.58
N TYR A 380 1.94 17.63 18.77
CA TYR A 380 2.71 17.95 19.96
C TYR A 380 2.16 17.25 21.20
N VAL A 381 3.05 16.68 22.01
CA VAL A 381 2.71 16.13 23.32
C VAL A 381 3.16 17.13 24.38
N ALA A 382 2.23 17.63 25.19
CA ALA A 382 2.50 18.67 26.18
C ALA A 382 3.56 18.22 27.21
N PRO A 383 4.73 18.87 27.33
CA PRO A 383 5.79 18.47 28.26
C PRO A 383 5.49 18.91 29.70
N THR A 384 4.64 19.92 29.85
CA THR A 384 4.11 20.45 31.12
C THR A 384 2.65 20.82 30.94
N ALA A 385 1.91 21.02 32.03
CA ALA A 385 0.61 21.64 31.97
C ALA A 385 0.74 23.14 31.63
N PHE A 386 -0.15 23.65 30.78
CA PHE A 386 -0.22 25.07 30.43
C PHE A 386 -1.65 25.45 30.02
N GLN A 387 -1.91 26.75 29.88
CA GLN A 387 -3.22 27.28 29.55
C GLN A 387 -3.24 27.84 28.12
N VAL A 388 -4.29 27.56 27.38
CA VAL A 388 -4.54 28.11 26.03
C VAL A 388 -5.95 28.66 26.01
N GLY A 389 -6.07 29.99 25.99
CA GLY A 389 -7.35 30.68 26.23
C GLY A 389 -7.96 30.25 27.56
N ASP A 390 -9.21 29.79 27.53
CA ASP A 390 -9.95 29.32 28.71
C ASP A 390 -9.75 27.82 29.02
N VAL A 391 -8.94 27.11 28.22
CA VAL A 391 -8.75 25.66 28.39
C VAL A 391 -7.40 25.37 29.02
N THR A 392 -7.44 24.58 30.10
CA THR A 392 -6.24 24.04 30.73
C THR A 392 -5.82 22.77 30.03
N ILE A 393 -4.59 22.73 29.52
CA ILE A 393 -3.98 21.55 28.90
C ILE A 393 -3.10 20.86 29.94
N ALA A 394 -3.45 19.63 30.29
CA ALA A 394 -2.62 18.80 31.18
C ALA A 394 -1.28 18.41 30.53
N LYS A 395 -0.30 18.06 31.37
CA LYS A 395 0.94 17.46 30.91
C LYS A 395 0.63 16.14 30.18
N GLY A 396 1.34 15.85 29.10
CA GLY A 396 1.21 14.64 28.30
C GLY A 396 0.03 14.63 27.33
N THR A 397 -0.82 15.66 27.32
CA THR A 397 -1.90 15.80 26.35
C THR A 397 -1.36 15.90 24.93
N TRP A 398 -1.97 15.14 24.03
CA TRP A 398 -1.68 15.23 22.61
C TRP A 398 -2.54 16.31 21.95
N LEU A 399 -1.85 17.34 21.46
CA LEU A 399 -2.39 18.44 20.69
C LEU A 399 -2.08 18.27 19.20
N LEU A 400 -3.05 18.64 18.36
CA LEU A 400 -2.89 18.65 16.92
C LEU A 400 -3.32 20.00 16.37
N ALA A 401 -2.45 20.61 15.55
CA ALA A 401 -2.74 21.83 14.83
C ALA A 401 -2.90 21.54 13.34
N VAL A 402 -3.93 22.12 12.72
CA VAL A 402 -4.21 21.94 11.30
C VAL A 402 -4.56 23.25 10.62
N ARG A 403 -4.32 23.32 9.31
CA ARG A 403 -4.83 24.35 8.42
C ARG A 403 -5.95 23.81 7.55
N VAL A 404 -7.13 24.41 7.63
CA VAL A 404 -8.29 24.02 6.82
C VAL A 404 -8.26 24.78 5.50
N LEU A 405 -8.04 24.07 4.39
CA LEU A 405 -7.98 24.64 3.05
C LEU A 405 -9.36 24.75 2.39
N SER A 406 -10.34 23.93 2.79
CA SER A 406 -11.70 23.93 2.22
C SER A 406 -12.58 25.01 2.83
N ASP A 407 -13.25 25.79 1.98
CA ASP A 407 -14.23 26.80 2.41
C ASP A 407 -15.42 26.17 3.14
N ASP A 408 -15.92 25.03 2.67
CA ASP A 408 -17.04 24.34 3.32
C ASP A 408 -16.64 23.81 4.70
N LEU A 409 -15.50 23.12 4.82
CA LEU A 409 -15.05 22.61 6.11
C LEU A 409 -14.76 23.75 7.08
N TRP A 410 -14.21 24.86 6.57
CA TRP A 410 -13.95 26.03 7.39
C TRP A 410 -15.25 26.68 7.89
N ARG A 411 -16.27 26.79 7.03
CA ARG A 411 -17.61 27.22 7.45
C ARG A 411 -18.16 26.33 8.56
N ARG A 412 -18.08 25.01 8.40
CA ARG A 412 -18.58 24.04 9.40
C ARG A 412 -17.83 24.10 10.73
N VAL A 413 -16.52 24.36 10.70
CA VAL A 413 -15.72 24.65 11.91
C VAL A 413 -16.19 25.94 12.58
N LYS A 414 -16.44 27.00 11.80
CA LYS A 414 -16.92 28.29 12.33
C LYS A 414 -18.32 28.19 12.93
N ASP A 415 -19.22 27.47 12.26
CA ASP A 415 -20.60 27.22 12.66
C ASP A 415 -20.70 26.26 13.87
N GLY A 416 -19.57 25.65 14.28
CA GLY A 416 -19.53 24.73 15.43
C GLY A 416 -20.02 23.32 15.12
N GLU A 417 -20.23 22.98 13.85
CA GLU A 417 -20.60 21.61 13.43
C GLU A 417 -19.43 20.63 13.59
N LEU A 418 -18.18 21.12 13.52
CA LEU A 418 -16.97 20.33 13.75
C LEU A 418 -16.28 20.87 15.00
N THR A 419 -16.30 20.07 16.07
CA THR A 419 -15.85 20.48 17.40
C THR A 419 -14.57 19.80 17.86
N GLY A 420 -14.11 18.73 17.21
CA GLY A 420 -12.96 17.99 17.74
C GLY A 420 -12.21 17.11 16.78
N PHE A 421 -11.04 16.68 17.25
CA PHE A 421 -10.25 15.62 16.64
C PHE A 421 -10.56 14.30 17.34
N SER A 422 -10.70 13.24 16.54
CA SER A 422 -10.75 11.87 17.07
C SER A 422 -9.60 11.06 16.53
N ILE A 423 -9.06 10.20 17.41
CA ILE A 423 -8.18 9.13 16.97
C ILE A 423 -9.02 8.07 16.24
N GLY A 424 -8.59 7.72 15.02
CA GLY A 424 -9.11 6.58 14.29
C GLY A 424 -8.07 5.46 14.37
N GLY A 425 -8.30 4.47 15.22
CA GLY A 425 -7.35 3.39 15.47
C GLY A 425 -7.99 2.22 16.22
N SER A 426 -7.22 1.16 16.45
CA SER A 426 -7.66 -0.02 17.18
C SER A 426 -6.75 -0.22 18.39
N ALA A 427 -7.35 -0.34 19.57
CA ALA A 427 -6.68 -0.63 20.83
C ALA A 427 -7.32 -1.84 21.51
N ARG A 428 -6.56 -2.54 22.35
CA ARG A 428 -7.09 -3.60 23.21
C ARG A 428 -7.46 -2.99 24.55
N ARG A 429 -8.76 -2.93 24.87
CA ARG A 429 -9.21 -2.55 26.22
C ARG A 429 -8.81 -3.63 27.21
N VAL A 430 -8.23 -3.21 28.32
CA VAL A 430 -7.89 -4.07 29.47
C VAL A 430 -8.58 -3.45 30.68
N PRO A 431 -9.25 -4.25 31.54
CA PRO A 431 -9.82 -3.72 32.78
C PRO A 431 -8.70 -3.11 33.62
N GLU A 432 -8.97 -1.95 34.21
CA GLU A 432 -8.08 -1.40 35.22
C GLU A 432 -7.95 -2.42 36.36
N PRO A 433 -6.73 -2.79 36.77
CA PRO A 433 -6.56 -3.72 37.87
C PRO A 433 -7.25 -3.14 39.11
N THR A 434 -8.32 -3.80 39.55
CA THR A 434 -9.03 -3.44 40.77
C THR A 434 -8.03 -3.50 41.90
N ALA A 435 -7.85 -2.39 42.63
CA ALA A 435 -6.98 -2.36 43.79
C ALA A 435 -7.35 -3.52 44.70
N THR A 436 -6.47 -4.52 44.77
CA THR A 436 -6.62 -5.69 45.63
C THR A 436 -6.84 -5.23 47.06
N GLU A 437 -7.92 -5.73 47.68
CA GLU A 437 -8.19 -5.59 49.10
C GLU A 437 -6.91 -5.86 49.89
N GLU A 438 -6.57 -4.91 50.76
CA GLU A 438 -5.46 -5.00 51.69
C GLU A 438 -5.57 -6.31 52.48
N ALA A 439 -4.53 -7.14 52.37
CA ALA A 439 -4.40 -8.34 53.17
C ALA A 439 -4.36 -7.95 54.66
N GLU A 440 -5.39 -8.33 55.40
CA GLU A 440 -5.36 -8.27 56.86
C GLU A 440 -4.20 -9.13 57.40
N PRO A 441 -3.39 -8.63 58.35
CA PRO A 441 -2.32 -9.41 58.94
C PRO A 441 -2.90 -10.48 59.87
N SER A 442 -2.77 -11.75 59.48
CA SER A 442 -2.96 -12.89 60.37
C SER A 442 -1.84 -12.93 61.42
N GLY A 443 -2.07 -12.32 62.58
CA GLY A 443 -1.24 -12.47 63.77
C GLY A 443 -1.84 -13.50 64.70
N ASP A 444 -1.30 -14.72 64.69
CA ASP A 444 -1.54 -15.72 65.75
C ASP A 444 -0.49 -15.49 66.86
N PRO A 445 -0.85 -15.50 68.16
CA PRO A 445 0.05 -15.10 69.23
C PRO A 445 0.97 -16.26 69.62
N ALA A 446 2.28 -15.99 69.58
CA ALA A 446 3.27 -16.86 70.19
C ALA A 446 3.26 -16.71 71.72
N GLU A 447 2.98 -17.83 72.37
CA GLU A 447 3.21 -18.17 73.76
C GLU A 447 4.71 -18.07 74.11
N GLU A 448 5.10 -17.26 75.10
CA GLU A 448 6.24 -17.60 75.97
C GLU A 448 6.21 -16.84 77.32
N ALA A 449 5.98 -17.64 78.37
CA ALA A 449 6.49 -17.56 79.75
C ALA A 449 7.12 -16.26 80.28
N ALA A 450 6.46 -15.67 81.30
CA ALA A 450 6.98 -15.50 82.67
C ALA A 450 5.92 -14.84 83.58
#